data_AF-A0A4C1WGV1-F1
#
_entry.id   AF-A0A4C1WGV1-F1
#
_cell.length_a   1.000
_cell.length_b   1.000
_cell.length_c   1.000
_cell.angle_alpha   90.00
_cell.angle_beta   90.00
_cell.angle_gamma   90.00
#
_symmetry.space_group_name_H-M   'P 1'
#
loop_
_entity.id
_entity.type
_entity.pdbx_description
1 polymer ?
#
loop_
_entity_poly.entity_id
_entity_poly.type
_entity_poly.pdbx_seq_one_letter_code
_entity_poly.pdbx_strand_id
1 'polypeptide(L)'
;MSFLLREGFDSNPIPPKLFSATLEMVLRNLDWDRDGLSINGETLNHLRFANDLILFPEYPKGLEQMLQQILDEIPKAGLSMNINKTKIITKGSQFYNITINMEEIDYVEK
;
A
#
# COMPACT_ATOMS: atom_id res chain seq x y z
N MET A 1 6.48 -6.95 0.99
CA MET A 1 6.04 -5.83 0.14
C MET A 1 6.27 -4.56 0.94
N SER A 2 6.83 -3.48 0.40
CA SER A 2 7.02 -2.25 1.18
C SER A 2 6.59 -1.07 0.33
N PHE A 3 5.64 -0.29 0.83
CA PHE A 3 5.13 0.93 0.25
C PHE A 3 5.64 2.09 1.10
N LEU A 4 6.41 3.00 0.51
CA LEU A 4 6.79 4.24 1.19
C LEU A 4 5.79 5.33 0.81
N LEU A 5 5.05 5.79 1.80
CA LEU A 5 4.22 6.99 1.70
C LEU A 5 5.04 8.21 2.09
N ARG A 6 5.00 9.27 1.26
CA ARG A 6 5.71 10.53 1.51
C ARG A 6 4.71 11.64 1.77
N GLU A 7 5.08 12.53 2.67
CA GLU A 7 4.23 13.61 3.13
C GLU A 7 3.83 14.55 2.01
N GLY A 8 2.56 14.96 2.00
CA GLY A 8 2.03 16.04 1.19
C GLY A 8 1.81 17.30 2.03
N PHE A 9 2.90 17.97 2.43
CA PHE A 9 2.85 19.39 2.81
C PHE A 9 4.11 20.04 2.26
N ASP A 10 3.96 20.82 1.19
CA ASP A 10 5.06 21.50 0.47
C ASP A 10 5.80 22.58 1.29
N SER A 11 5.76 22.54 2.63
CA SER A 11 6.51 23.50 3.46
C SER A 11 6.87 23.06 4.89
N ASN A 12 6.46 21.89 5.39
CA ASN A 12 6.84 21.46 6.75
C ASN A 12 6.77 19.93 6.93
N PRO A 13 7.82 19.26 7.46
CA PRO A 13 7.74 17.84 7.77
C PRO A 13 6.67 17.57 8.84
N ILE A 14 5.75 16.66 8.55
CA ILE A 14 4.74 16.14 9.45
C ILE A 14 5.48 15.33 10.54
N PRO A 15 5.17 15.54 11.84
CA PRO A 15 5.74 14.70 12.88
C PRO A 15 5.42 13.21 12.64
N PRO A 16 6.35 12.27 12.87
CA PRO A 16 6.13 10.84 12.59
C PRO A 16 4.86 10.25 13.25
N LYS A 17 4.49 10.77 14.42
CA LYS A 17 3.25 10.40 15.13
C LYS A 17 1.99 10.85 14.37
N LEU A 18 2.02 12.07 13.82
CA LEU A 18 0.91 12.62 13.06
C LEU A 18 0.79 11.91 11.71
N PHE A 19 1.91 11.66 11.03
CA PHE A 19 1.93 10.82 9.83
C PHE A 19 1.31 9.44 10.08
N SER A 20 1.73 8.77 11.16
CA SER A 20 1.19 7.47 11.56
C SER A 20 -0.32 7.51 11.82
N ALA A 21 -0.82 8.56 12.47
CA ALA A 21 -2.24 8.71 12.76
C ALA A 21 -3.05 9.01 11.48
N THR A 22 -2.53 9.84 10.57
CA THR A 22 -3.15 10.13 9.28
C THR A 22 -3.21 8.89 8.41
N LEU A 23 -2.14 8.10 8.35
CA LEU A 23 -2.13 6.84 7.62
C LEU A 23 -3.14 5.84 8.20
N GLU A 24 -3.19 5.71 9.52
CA GLU A 24 -4.19 4.89 10.21
C GLU A 24 -5.64 5.30 9.87
N MET A 25 -5.92 6.61 9.80
CA MET A 25 -7.22 7.14 9.40
C MET A 25 -7.57 6.75 7.96
N VAL A 26 -6.61 6.85 7.03
CA VAL A 26 -6.79 6.41 5.64
C VAL A 26 -7.12 4.91 5.60
N LEU A 27 -6.34 4.07 6.28
CA LEU A 27 -6.52 2.62 6.27
C LEU A 27 -7.87 2.18 6.84
N ARG A 28 -8.43 2.93 7.79
CA ARG A 28 -9.77 2.66 8.37
C ARG A 28 -10.93 2.90 7.41
N ASN A 29 -10.69 3.66 6.34
CA ASN A 29 -11.71 3.91 5.31
C ASN A 29 -11.68 2.87 4.18
N LEU A 30 -10.73 1.93 4.21
CA LEU A 30 -10.54 0.93 3.16
C LEU A 30 -11.33 -0.34 3.49
N ASP A 31 -11.93 -0.96 2.47
CA ASP A 31 -12.65 -2.22 2.58
C ASP A 31 -11.80 -3.34 1.99
N TRP A 32 -11.12 -4.07 2.88
CA TRP A 32 -10.16 -5.13 2.52
C TRP A 32 -10.50 -6.49 3.11
N ASP A 33 -11.69 -6.67 3.69
CA ASP A 33 -12.07 -7.91 4.40
C ASP A 33 -11.90 -9.18 3.55
N ARG A 34 -11.93 -9.02 2.22
CA ARG A 34 -11.81 -10.10 1.22
C ARG A 34 -10.58 -10.00 0.31
N ASP A 35 -9.77 -8.96 0.45
CA ASP A 35 -8.66 -8.69 -0.46
C ASP A 35 -7.30 -9.13 0.10
N GLY A 36 -7.26 -9.63 1.34
CA GLY A 36 -6.05 -10.12 1.99
C GLY A 36 -5.88 -11.64 1.98
N LEU A 37 -4.77 -12.10 2.57
CA LEU A 37 -4.38 -13.50 2.64
C LEU A 37 -5.19 -14.23 3.72
N SER A 38 -5.91 -15.29 3.35
CA SER A 38 -6.60 -16.14 4.31
C SER A 38 -5.63 -17.06 5.05
N ILE A 39 -5.56 -16.92 6.37
CA ILE A 39 -4.75 -17.75 7.27
C ILE A 39 -5.68 -18.31 8.34
N ASN A 40 -5.91 -19.63 8.29
CA ASN A 40 -6.79 -20.33 9.24
C ASN A 40 -8.21 -19.73 9.35
N GLY A 41 -8.71 -19.12 8.27
CA GLY A 41 -10.04 -18.47 8.25
C GLY A 41 -10.05 -17.01 8.69
N GLU A 42 -8.90 -16.44 9.07
CA GLU A 42 -8.73 -15.00 9.32
C GLU A 42 -8.02 -14.34 8.14
N THR A 43 -8.42 -13.12 7.78
CA THR A 43 -7.81 -12.38 6.67
C THR A 43 -6.66 -11.50 7.17
N LEU A 44 -5.45 -11.72 6.67
CA LEU A 44 -4.29 -10.85 6.88
C LEU A 44 -4.15 -9.91 5.67
N ASN A 45 -4.48 -8.63 5.86
CA ASN A 45 -4.50 -7.67 4.75
C ASN A 45 -3.19 -6.88 4.66
N HIS A 46 -2.66 -6.43 5.79
CA HIS A 46 -1.51 -5.53 5.81
C HIS A 46 -0.68 -5.60 7.10
N LEU A 47 0.54 -5.08 7.02
CA LEU A 47 1.41 -4.78 8.15
C LEU A 47 1.93 -3.35 8.00
N ARG A 48 1.94 -2.58 9.09
CA ARG A 48 2.47 -1.22 9.13
C ARG A 48 3.69 -1.16 10.03
N PHE A 49 4.78 -0.57 9.54
CA PHE A 49 5.98 -0.34 10.32
C PHE A 49 6.53 1.06 10.05
N ALA A 50 6.51 1.93 11.07
CA ALA A 50 6.86 3.35 10.92
C ALA A 50 6.13 3.99 9.73
N ASN A 51 6.87 4.32 8.66
CA ASN A 51 6.37 4.98 7.47
C ASN A 51 6.08 4.01 6.31
N ASP A 52 6.30 2.71 6.53
CA ASP A 52 6.12 1.67 5.53
C ASP A 52 4.82 0.90 5.76
N LEU A 53 4.11 0.64 4.66
CA LEU A 53 2.96 -0.26 4.60
C LEU A 53 3.36 -1.50 3.81
N ILE A 54 2.90 -2.68 4.22
CA ILE A 54 3.09 -3.96 3.56
C ILE A 54 1.70 -4.52 3.30
N LEU A 55 1.38 -4.89 2.07
CA LEU A 55 0.11 -5.54 1.73
C LEU A 55 0.31 -7.04 1.50
N PHE A 56 -0.71 -7.82 1.82
CA PHE A 56 -0.75 -9.28 1.68
C PHE A 56 -1.96 -9.71 0.85
N PRO A 57 -1.97 -9.42 -0.46
CA PRO A 57 -3.04 -9.85 -1.34
C PRO A 57 -2.99 -11.37 -1.58
N GLU A 58 -4.14 -12.03 -1.67
CA GLU A 58 -4.21 -13.45 -2.02
C GLU A 58 -3.92 -13.70 -3.51
N TYR A 59 -4.28 -12.74 -4.38
CA TYR A 59 -4.07 -12.80 -5.82
C TYR A 59 -3.75 -11.42 -6.43
N PRO A 60 -3.12 -11.35 -7.62
CA PRO A 60 -2.66 -10.10 -8.22
C PRO A 60 -3.74 -9.02 -8.40
N LYS A 61 -4.96 -9.42 -8.78
CA LYS A 61 -6.08 -8.49 -8.91
C LYS A 61 -6.49 -7.86 -7.57
N GLY A 62 -6.41 -8.62 -6.47
CA GLY A 62 -6.66 -8.10 -5.13
C GLY A 62 -5.64 -7.04 -4.76
N LEU A 63 -4.38 -7.22 -5.16
CA LEU A 63 -3.35 -6.20 -4.99
C LEU A 63 -3.72 -4.89 -5.70
N GLU A 64 -4.11 -4.96 -6.98
CA GLU A 64 -4.54 -3.78 -7.74
C GLU A 64 -5.72 -3.06 -7.09
N GLN A 65 -6.70 -3.83 -6.60
CA GLN A 65 -7.86 -3.28 -5.88
C GLN A 65 -7.44 -2.56 -4.59
N MET A 66 -6.59 -3.18 -3.77
CA MET A 66 -6.10 -2.57 -2.53
C MET A 66 -5.31 -1.28 -2.82
N LEU A 67 -4.47 -1.28 -3.87
CA LEU A 67 -3.70 -0.12 -4.29
C LEU A 67 -4.60 1.01 -4.79
N GLN A 68 -5.60 0.70 -5.60
CA GLN A 68 -6.56 1.69 -6.09
C GLN A 68 -7.29 2.37 -4.93
N GLN A 69 -7.79 1.60 -3.95
CA GLN A 69 -8.47 2.19 -2.80
C GLN A 69 -7.53 3.10 -1.98
N ILE A 70 -6.26 2.72 -1.81
CA ILE A 70 -5.25 3.58 -1.16
C ILE A 70 -5.09 4.89 -1.92
N LEU A 71 -4.95 4.83 -3.24
CA LEU A 71 -4.77 6.01 -4.09
C LEU A 71 -5.98 6.93 -4.09
N ASP A 72 -7.18 6.38 -3.91
CA ASP A 72 -8.42 7.14 -3.83
C ASP A 72 -8.58 7.84 -2.46
N GLU A 73 -8.10 7.23 -1.37
CA GLU A 73 -8.24 7.78 -0.01
C GLU A 73 -7.07 8.67 0.43
N ILE A 74 -5.83 8.37 0.04
CA ILE A 74 -4.62 9.10 0.45
C ILE A 74 -4.67 10.61 0.19
N PRO A 75 -5.12 11.08 -1.00
CA PRO A 75 -5.19 12.51 -1.29
C PRO A 75 -6.18 13.26 -0.38
N LYS A 76 -7.24 12.59 0.10
CA LYS A 76 -8.22 13.17 1.03
C LYS A 76 -7.59 13.52 2.37
N ALA A 77 -6.51 12.82 2.73
CA ALA A 77 -5.74 13.06 3.94
C ALA A 77 -4.54 14.00 3.73
N GLY A 78 -4.38 14.59 2.52
CA GLY A 78 -3.22 15.42 2.19
C GLY A 78 -1.91 14.64 2.09
N LEU A 79 -1.97 13.33 1.85
CA LEU A 79 -0.80 12.49 1.67
C LEU A 79 -0.59 12.18 0.18
N SER A 80 0.59 11.66 -0.17
CA SER A 80 0.86 11.14 -1.52
C SER A 80 1.66 9.84 -1.45
N MET A 81 1.47 9.00 -2.46
CA MET A 81 2.20 7.74 -2.60
C MET A 81 3.42 7.93 -3.49
N ASN A 82 4.56 7.37 -3.09
CA ASN A 82 5.75 7.34 -3.93
C ASN A 82 5.79 6.03 -4.72
N ILE A 83 5.30 6.07 -5.97
CA ILE A 83 5.24 4.90 -6.86
C ILE A 83 6.66 4.36 -7.14
N ASN A 84 7.65 5.23 -7.36
CA ASN A 84 9.04 4.82 -7.63
C ASN A 84 9.69 4.00 -6.49
N LYS A 85 9.24 4.21 -5.25
CA LYS A 85 9.72 3.46 -4.07
C LYS A 85 8.84 2.26 -3.71
N THR A 86 7.71 2.11 -4.39
CA THR A 86 6.80 1.00 -4.21
C THR A 86 7.32 -0.19 -5.01
N LYS A 87 7.43 -1.35 -4.36
CA LYS A 87 7.97 -2.57 -4.99
C LYS A 87 7.16 -3.81 -4.65
N ILE A 88 7.06 -4.72 -5.62
CA ILE A 88 6.43 -6.02 -5.45
C ILE A 88 7.49 -7.06 -5.04
N ILE A 89 7.20 -7.82 -3.98
CA ILE A 89 8.04 -8.93 -3.53
C ILE A 89 7.26 -10.21 -3.72
N THR A 90 7.77 -11.12 -4.56
CA THR A 90 7.16 -12.43 -4.78
C THR A 90 8.21 -13.53 -4.75
N LYS A 91 7.89 -14.66 -4.13
CA LYS A 91 8.69 -15.89 -4.25
C LYS A 91 8.31 -16.71 -5.49
N GLY A 92 7.19 -16.39 -6.14
CA GLY A 92 6.70 -17.11 -7.32
C GLY A 92 7.63 -17.00 -8.53
N SER A 93 7.45 -17.93 -9.47
CA SER A 93 8.09 -17.90 -10.80
C SER A 93 7.32 -17.06 -11.81
N GLN A 94 6.13 -16.59 -11.46
CA GLN A 94 5.23 -15.85 -12.33
C GLN A 94 5.14 -14.39 -11.91
N PHE A 95 5.37 -13.52 -12.88
CA PHE A 95 5.26 -12.07 -12.75
C PHE A 95 3.99 -11.63 -13.46
N TYR A 96 3.25 -10.75 -12.79
CA TYR A 96 2.06 -10.11 -13.34
C TYR A 96 2.36 -8.63 -13.52
N ASN A 97 1.95 -8.05 -14.64
CA ASN A 97 2.08 -6.62 -14.83
C ASN A 97 1.03 -5.95 -13.96
N ILE A 98 1.48 -5.33 -12.87
CA ILE A 98 0.63 -4.59 -11.94
C ILE A 98 0.83 -3.12 -12.24
N THR A 99 -0.26 -2.43 -12.52
CA THR A 99 -0.22 -1.01 -12.89
C THR A 99 -0.98 -0.15 -11.90
N ILE A 100 -0.41 1.01 -11.57
CA ILE A 100 -1.03 2.09 -10.82
C ILE A 100 -1.06 3.31 -11.74
N ASN A 101 -2.23 3.89 -12.02
CA ASN A 101 -2.32 5.09 -12.88
C ASN A 101 -1.61 4.94 -14.24
N MET A 102 -1.61 3.72 -14.80
CA MET A 102 -0.88 3.34 -16.02
C MET A 102 0.65 3.26 -15.90
N GLU A 103 1.22 3.44 -14.71
CA GLU A 103 2.63 3.18 -14.41
C GLU A 103 2.78 1.75 -13.85
N GLU A 104 3.75 1.00 -14.38
CA GLU A 104 4.05 -0.35 -13.90
C GLU A 104 4.87 -0.29 -12.60
N ILE A 105 4.54 -1.17 -11.65
CA ILE A 105 5.30 -1.29 -10.41
C ILE A 105 6.41 -2.32 -10.57
N ASP A 106 7.63 -1.91 -10.27
CA ASP A 106 8.78 -2.81 -10.30
C ASP A 106 8.73 -3.92 -9.25
N TYR A 107 9.31 -5.05 -9.61
CA TYR A 107 9.62 -6.13 -8.68
C TYR A 107 10.97 -5.90 -8.00
N VAL A 108 11.11 -6.40 -6.77
CA VAL A 108 12.43 -6.45 -6.12
C VAL A 108 13.29 -7.50 -6.83
N GLU A 109 14.45 -7.09 -7.32
CA GLU A 109 15.47 -7.98 -7.88
C GLU A 109 15.94 -8.98 -6.81
N LYS A 110 16.00 -10.27 -7.16
CA LYS A 110 16.37 -11.37 -6.24
C LYS A 110 17.87 -11.44 -6.01
#